data_AF-A0A7Z9LYM0-F1
#
_entry.id   AF-A0A7Z9LYM0-F1
#
_cell.length_a   1.000
_cell.length_b   1.000
_cell.length_c   1.000
_cell.angle_alpha   90.00
_cell.angle_beta   90.00
_cell.angle_gamma   90.00
#
_symmetry.space_group_name_H-M   'P 1'
#
loop_
_entity.id
_entity.type
_entity.pdbx_description
1 polymer ?
#
loop_
_entity_poly.entity_id
_entity_poly.type
_entity_poly.pdbx_seq_one_letter_code
_entity_poly.pdbx_strand_id
1 'polypeptide(L)'
;MRKTTTITALLLFVLLSLPLAAQEFDLPPGERLLERLDRIFQETSPPLDAKLPNITLYDAAGKKFRLRSLKGQYTVLLFGCLT
;
A
#
# COMPACT_ATOMS: atom_id res chain seq x y z
N MET A 1 -12.14 16.15 57.38
CA MET A 1 -11.95 15.11 56.35
C MET A 1 -12.49 15.52 54.96
N ARG A 2 -12.35 16.80 54.55
CA ARG A 2 -12.96 17.35 53.32
C ARG A 2 -11.94 17.66 52.19
N LYS A 3 -10.64 17.50 52.48
CA LYS A 3 -9.51 17.88 51.62
C LYS A 3 -9.06 16.78 50.66
N THR A 4 -9.31 15.51 51.00
CA THR A 4 -8.89 14.36 50.17
C THR A 4 -9.73 14.23 48.91
N THR A 5 -11.05 14.49 49.00
CA THR A 5 -12.00 14.39 47.88
C THR A 5 -11.74 15.45 46.79
N THR A 6 -11.27 16.63 47.16
CA THR A 6 -10.93 17.69 46.20
C THR A 6 -9.64 17.38 45.44
N ILE A 7 -8.68 16.71 46.08
CA ILE A 7 -7.41 16.33 45.45
C ILE A 7 -7.64 15.22 44.42
N THR A 8 -8.45 14.22 44.73
CA THR A 8 -8.80 13.16 43.77
C THR A 8 -9.57 13.70 42.57
N ALA A 9 -10.50 14.63 42.78
CA ALA A 9 -11.24 15.25 41.68
C ALA A 9 -10.32 16.06 40.74
N LEU A 10 -9.35 16.79 41.30
CA LEU A 10 -8.40 17.57 40.52
C LEU A 10 -7.43 16.67 39.75
N LEU A 11 -6.97 15.58 40.36
CA LEU A 11 -6.05 14.62 39.74
C LEU A 11 -6.74 13.85 38.61
N LEU A 12 -8.04 13.54 38.77
CA LEU A 12 -8.86 12.88 37.74
C LEU A 12 -9.15 13.83 36.57
N PHE A 13 -9.37 15.12 36.83
CA PHE A 13 -9.53 16.13 35.79
C PHE A 13 -8.24 16.33 34.98
N VAL A 14 -7.08 16.36 35.65
CA VAL A 14 -5.76 16.47 34.98
C VAL A 14 -5.50 15.24 34.10
N LEU A 15 -5.79 14.03 34.58
CA LEU A 15 -5.68 12.80 33.80
C LEU A 15 -6.62 12.78 32.59
N LEU A 16 -7.83 13.33 32.71
CA LEU A 16 -8.78 13.41 31.59
C LEU A 16 -8.42 14.47 30.54
N SER A 17 -7.66 15.50 30.94
CA SER A 17 -7.24 16.61 30.09
C SER A 17 -5.93 16.37 29.36
N LEU A 18 -5.24 15.25 29.60
CA LEU A 18 -4.10 14.85 28.78
C LEU A 18 -4.63 14.59 27.36
N PRO A 19 -4.23 15.39 26.35
CA PRO A 19 -4.49 15.01 24.98
C PRO A 19 -3.74 13.70 24.82
N LEU A 20 -4.49 12.63 24.53
CA LEU A 20 -3.92 11.41 24.01
C LEU A 20 -3.17 11.85 22.75
N ALA A 21 -1.86 12.08 22.89
CA ALA A 21 -1.01 12.48 21.80
C ALA A 21 -1.19 11.37 20.77
N ALA A 22 -1.98 11.67 19.74
CA ALA A 22 -2.05 10.86 18.56
C ALA A 22 -0.61 10.83 18.08
N GLN A 23 0.05 9.72 18.38
CA GLN A 23 1.38 9.43 17.91
C GLN A 23 1.19 9.27 16.41
N GLU A 24 1.34 10.37 15.68
CA GLU A 24 1.53 10.36 14.24
C GLU A 24 2.80 9.54 14.03
N PHE A 25 2.62 8.23 13.91
CA PHE A 25 3.67 7.33 13.46
C PHE A 25 3.96 7.75 12.03
N ASP A 26 4.99 8.59 11.88
CA ASP A 26 5.50 9.01 10.61
C ASP A 26 6.15 7.78 9.97
N LEU A 27 5.33 6.96 9.30
CA LEU A 27 5.78 5.77 8.60
C LEU A 27 6.92 6.17 7.66
N PRO A 28 8.04 5.42 7.63
CA PRO A 28 9.14 5.71 6.74
C PRO A 28 8.63 5.90 5.31
N PRO A 29 9.19 6.85 4.51
CA PRO A 29 8.65 7.21 3.19
C PRO A 29 8.39 6.03 2.24
N GLY A 30 9.13 4.93 2.41
CA GLY A 30 8.96 3.70 1.63
C GLY A 30 7.70 2.89 1.96
N GLU A 31 7.21 2.91 3.19
CA GLU A 31 6.00 2.16 3.58
C GLU A 31 4.75 2.77 2.94
N ARG A 32 4.68 4.11 2.89
CA ARG A 32 3.61 4.84 2.18
C ARG A 32 3.60 4.55 0.68
N LEU A 33 4.76 4.32 0.08
CA LEU A 33 4.87 3.97 -1.34
C LEU A 33 4.34 2.56 -1.60
N LEU A 34 4.71 1.59 -0.77
CA LEU A 34 4.24 0.21 -0.88
C LEU A 34 2.72 0.10 -0.72
N GLU A 35 2.15 0.76 0.29
CA GLU A 35 0.69 0.82 0.49
C GLU A 35 -0.03 1.42 -0.72
N ARG A 36 0.57 2.44 -1.35
CA ARG A 36 0.00 3.06 -2.54
C ARG A 36 0.06 2.13 -3.75
N LEU A 37 1.17 1.42 -3.95
CA LEU A 37 1.32 0.45 -5.02
C LEU A 37 0.36 -0.74 -4.86
N ASP A 38 0.21 -1.25 -3.64
CA ASP A 38 -0.73 -2.33 -3.35
C ASP A 38 -2.17 -1.88 -3.66
N ARG A 39 -2.57 -0.69 -3.21
CA ARG A 39 -3.89 -0.13 -3.53
C ARG A 39 -4.14 -0.03 -5.04
N ILE A 40 -3.18 0.51 -5.79
CA ILE A 40 -3.29 0.61 -7.25
C ILE A 40 -3.40 -0.79 -7.87
N PHE A 41 -2.62 -1.75 -7.39
CA PHE A 41 -2.69 -3.12 -7.87
C PHE A 41 -4.06 -3.75 -7.60
N GLN A 42 -4.62 -3.59 -6.40
CA GLN A 42 -5.96 -4.10 -6.09
C GLN A 42 -7.05 -3.45 -6.95
N GLU A 43 -6.92 -2.16 -7.28
CA GLU A 43 -7.89 -1.42 -8.09
C GLU A 43 -7.78 -1.73 -9.60
N THR A 44 -6.58 -2.02 -10.09
CA THR A 44 -6.30 -2.10 -11.54
C THR A 44 -5.96 -3.49 -12.05
N SER A 45 -5.67 -4.45 -11.15
CA SER A 45 -5.26 -5.79 -11.56
C SER A 45 -6.38 -6.51 -12.31
N PRO A 46 -6.05 -7.18 -13.43
CA PRO A 46 -7.03 -7.99 -14.14
C PRO A 46 -7.41 -9.21 -13.29
N PRO A 47 -8.68 -9.67 -13.33
CA PRO A 47 -9.08 -10.90 -12.66
C PRO A 47 -8.38 -12.12 -13.29
N LEU A 48 -8.28 -13.22 -12.54
CA LEU A 48 -7.49 -14.41 -12.92
C LEU A 48 -7.95 -15.07 -14.23
N ASP A 49 -9.20 -14.90 -14.61
CA ASP A 49 -9.82 -15.45 -15.82
C ASP A 49 -9.86 -14.44 -16.98
N ALA A 50 -9.39 -13.20 -16.76
CA ALA A 50 -9.32 -12.21 -17.81
C ALA A 50 -8.38 -12.66 -18.93
N LYS A 51 -8.80 -12.39 -20.17
CA LYS A 51 -7.94 -12.56 -21.33
C LYS A 51 -6.86 -11.50 -21.31
N LEU A 52 -5.60 -11.94 -21.42
CA LEU A 52 -4.48 -11.02 -21.64
C LEU A 52 -4.68 -10.21 -22.94
N PRO A 53 -4.44 -8.90 -22.91
CA PRO A 53 -4.59 -8.07 -24.10
C PRO A 53 -3.52 -8.41 -25.13
N ASN A 54 -3.91 -8.51 -26.41
CA ASN A 54 -2.95 -8.80 -27.47
C ASN A 54 -2.16 -7.55 -27.90
N ILE A 55 -1.20 -7.17 -27.07
CA ILE A 55 -0.31 -6.02 -27.32
C ILE A 55 0.96 -6.42 -28.09
N THR A 56 1.64 -5.41 -28.62
CA THR A 56 2.98 -5.56 -29.18
C THR A 56 4.00 -5.25 -28.10
N LEU A 57 5.03 -6.09 -27.98
CA LEU A 57 6.15 -5.91 -27.09
C LEU A 57 7.47 -5.99 -27.87
N TYR A 58 8.54 -5.60 -27.22
CA TYR A 58 9.91 -5.68 -27.71
C TYR A 58 10.73 -6.49 -26.71
N ASP A 59 11.53 -7.42 -27.20
CA ASP A 59 12.48 -8.13 -26.36
C ASP A 59 13.75 -7.30 -26.11
N ALA A 60 14.69 -7.85 -25.35
CA ALA A 60 15.95 -7.20 -25.02
C ALA A 60 16.84 -6.87 -26.24
N ALA A 61 16.63 -7.55 -27.38
CA ALA A 61 17.32 -7.27 -28.63
C ALA A 61 16.56 -6.25 -29.51
N GLY A 62 15.45 -5.69 -29.01
CA GLY A 62 14.59 -4.79 -29.76
C GLY A 62 13.74 -5.50 -30.83
N LYS A 63 13.64 -6.83 -30.80
CA LYS A 63 12.79 -7.56 -31.73
C LYS A 63 11.34 -7.50 -31.27
N LYS A 64 10.49 -7.12 -32.21
CA LYS A 64 9.04 -7.00 -32.02
C LYS A 64 8.39 -8.38 -31.91
N PHE A 65 7.55 -8.59 -30.90
CA PHE A 65 6.68 -9.76 -30.79
C PHE A 65 5.27 -9.36 -30.30
N ARG A 66 4.29 -10.25 -30.47
CA ARG A 66 2.91 -10.05 -29.98
C ARG A 66 2.70 -10.90 -28.74
N LEU A 67 2.02 -10.38 -27.72
CA LEU A 67 1.81 -11.15 -26.48
C LEU A 67 1.12 -12.50 -26.73
N ARG A 68 0.23 -12.59 -27.74
CA ARG A 68 -0.40 -13.85 -28.15
C ARG A 68 0.57 -14.94 -28.62
N SER A 69 1.82 -14.61 -28.98
CA SER A 69 2.82 -15.61 -29.36
C SER A 69 3.28 -16.45 -28.17
N LEU A 70 3.01 -16.00 -26.93
CA LEU A 70 3.29 -16.74 -25.70
C LEU A 70 2.17 -17.73 -25.34
N LYS A 71 1.05 -17.73 -26.10
CA LYS A 71 -0.08 -18.63 -25.83
C LYS A 71 0.36 -20.09 -25.93
N GLY A 72 -0.12 -20.91 -24.99
CA GLY A 72 0.24 -22.33 -24.87
C GLY A 72 1.42 -22.59 -23.93
N GLN A 73 2.02 -21.54 -23.38
CA GLN A 73 3.04 -21.62 -22.34
C GLN A 73 2.53 -20.96 -21.06
N TYR A 74 2.99 -21.45 -19.90
CA TYR A 74 2.87 -20.71 -18.65
C TYR A 74 3.96 -19.65 -18.63
N THR A 75 3.58 -18.38 -18.68
CA THR A 75 4.50 -17.24 -18.74
C THR A 75 4.21 -16.30 -17.59
N VAL A 76 5.27 -15.89 -16.88
CA VAL A 76 5.21 -14.83 -15.85
C VAL A 76 5.61 -13.51 -16.49
N LEU A 77 4.76 -12.48 -16.36
CA LEU A 77 5.07 -11.12 -16.78
C LEU A 77 5.48 -10.30 -15.56
N LEU A 78 6.73 -9.84 -15.54
CA LEU A 78 7.24 -8.96 -14.50
C LEU A 78 7.31 -7.54 -15.03
N PHE A 79 6.63 -6.60 -14.36
CA PHE A 79 6.68 -5.18 -14.70
C PHE A 79 7.57 -4.47 -13.69
N GLY A 80 8.57 -3.74 -14.19
CA GLY A 80 9.45 -2.90 -13.39
C GLY A 80 9.75 -1.60 -14.13
N CYS A 81 10.17 -0.58 -13.38
CA CYS A 81 10.77 0.60 -13.99
C CYS A 81 12.22 0.32 -14.34
N LEU A 82 12.64 0.72 -15.54
CA LEU A 82 14.04 0.89 -15.85
C LEU A 82 14.43 2.26 -15.29
N THR A 83 15.31 2.28 -14.29
CA THR A 83 15.91 3.48 -13.71
C THR A 83 16.95 4.07 -14.65
#